data_AF-A0A7S3WFE4-F1
#
_entry.id   AF-A0A7S3WFE4-F1
#
_cell.length_a   1.000
_cell.length_b   1.000
_cell.length_c   1.000
_cell.angle_alpha   90.00
_cell.angle_beta   90.00
_cell.angle_gamma   90.00
#
_symmetry.space_group_name_H-M   'P 1'
#
loop_
_entity.id
_entity.type
_entity.pdbx_description
1 polymer ?
#
loop_
_entity_poly.entity_id
_entity_poly.type
_entity_poly.pdbx_seq_one_letter_code
_entity_poly.pdbx_strand_id
1 'polypeptide(L)'
;RSFLPWLVKIPDTKDQMRSWHITAAQVNKLEELWKSNPDATLEDLDGKTGPGLEDDPQPVMLRYEDAYQYQHVFAPLVKMEADYDRKVKESQTQENVVVRWDIGLNK
;
A
#
# COMPACT_ATOMS: atom_id res chain seq x y z
N ARG A 1 15.56 -3.52 -12.12
CA ARG A 1 15.38 -2.74 -13.38
C ARG A 1 16.01 -1.38 -13.15
N SER A 2 16.79 -0.83 -14.08
CA SER A 2 17.54 0.43 -13.91
C SER A 2 17.73 1.15 -15.25
N PHE A 3 18.12 2.43 -15.20
CA PHE A 3 18.49 3.21 -16.39
C PHE A 3 19.75 2.66 -17.08
N LEU A 4 19.96 3.07 -18.34
CA LEU A 4 21.15 2.70 -19.09
C LEU A 4 22.41 3.36 -18.48
N PRO A 5 23.55 2.65 -18.37
CA PRO A 5 24.74 3.13 -17.67
C PRO A 5 25.37 4.41 -18.24
N TRP A 6 25.18 4.65 -19.53
CA TRP A 6 25.68 5.86 -20.20
C TRP A 6 24.83 7.09 -19.90
N LEU A 7 23.58 6.91 -19.49
CA LEU A 7 22.68 7.97 -19.07
C LEU A 7 22.80 8.23 -17.56
N VAL A 8 22.82 7.16 -16.76
CA VAL A 8 22.99 7.23 -15.30
C VAL A 8 24.10 6.26 -14.89
N LYS A 9 25.18 6.79 -14.32
CA LYS A 9 26.29 5.97 -13.82
C LYS A 9 25.80 5.07 -12.69
N ILE A 10 26.13 3.79 -12.77
CA ILE A 10 25.85 2.83 -11.69
C ILE A 10 26.92 3.03 -10.61
N PRO A 11 26.56 3.21 -9.32
CA PRO A 11 27.54 3.32 -8.25
C PRO A 11 28.44 2.10 -8.17
N ASP A 12 29.72 2.29 -7.84
CA ASP A 12 30.67 1.18 -7.68
C ASP A 12 30.35 0.35 -6.42
N THR A 13 30.86 -0.88 -6.34
CA THR A 13 30.55 -1.79 -5.22
C THR A 13 30.91 -1.20 -3.86
N LYS A 14 31.99 -0.40 -3.79
CA LYS A 14 32.40 0.30 -2.56
C LYS A 14 31.38 1.35 -2.12
N ASP A 15 30.78 2.06 -3.07
CA ASP A 15 29.77 3.08 -2.79
C ASP A 15 28.45 2.43 -2.40
N GLN A 16 28.08 1.31 -3.04
CA GLN A 16 26.91 0.52 -2.65
C GLN A 16 27.06 -0.05 -1.24
N MET A 17 28.24 -0.56 -0.86
CA MET A 17 28.49 -1.07 0.50
C MET A 17 28.45 0.03 1.58
N ARG A 18 28.74 1.28 1.22
CA ARG A 18 28.64 2.44 2.12
C ARG A 18 27.24 3.05 2.15
N SER A 19 26.37 2.62 1.23
CA SER A 19 25.00 3.09 1.19
C SER A 19 24.16 2.47 2.30
N TRP A 20 23.01 3.09 2.55
CA TRP A 20 22.06 2.54 3.50
C TRP A 20 21.43 1.26 2.93
N HIS A 21 21.53 0.17 3.68
CA HIS A 21 20.96 -1.12 3.30
C HIS A 21 19.46 -1.12 3.59
N ILE A 22 18.67 -0.75 2.58
CA ILE A 22 17.21 -0.74 2.65
C ILE A 22 16.63 -1.99 1.98
N THR A 23 15.66 -2.63 2.64
CA THR A 23 14.92 -3.76 2.08
C THR A 23 13.78 -3.31 1.18
N ALA A 24 13.35 -4.14 0.23
CA ALA A 24 12.19 -3.84 -0.63
C ALA A 24 10.90 -3.57 0.16
N ALA A 25 10.70 -4.25 1.30
CA ALA A 25 9.56 -4.01 2.18
C ALA A 25 9.60 -2.62 2.83
N GLN A 26 10.77 -2.17 3.27
CA GLN A 26 10.96 -0.81 3.80
C GLN A 26 10.74 0.26 2.73
N VAL A 27 11.19 0.02 1.50
CA VAL A 27 10.92 0.92 0.35
C VAL A 27 9.41 1.09 0.16
N ASN A 28 8.65 -0.02 0.10
CA ASN A 28 7.20 0.04 -0.10
C ASN A 28 6.49 0.80 1.02
N LYS A 29 6.85 0.53 2.28
CA LYS A 29 6.28 1.23 3.44
C LYS A 29 6.59 2.72 3.43
N LEU A 30 7.82 3.10 3.04
CA LEU A 30 8.20 4.50 2.94
C LEU A 30 7.45 5.22 1.80
N GLU A 31 7.34 4.59 0.63
CA GLU A 31 6.57 5.14 -0.49
C GLU A 31 5.09 5.35 -0.15
N GLU A 32 4.52 4.46 0.68
CA GLU A 32 3.16 4.63 1.18
C GLU A 32 3.05 5.79 2.17
N LEU A 33 4.00 5.91 3.10
CA LEU A 33 4.04 7.00 4.07
C LEU A 33 4.16 8.36 3.38
N TRP A 34 4.97 8.46 2.32
CA TRP A 34 5.15 9.68 1.52
C TRP A 34 3.90 10.20 0.83
N LYS A 35 2.85 9.38 0.64
CA LYS A 35 1.56 9.87 0.12
C LYS A 35 0.87 10.84 1.07
N SER A 36 1.17 10.73 2.37
CA SER A 36 0.55 11.52 3.44
C SER A 36 1.54 12.48 4.10
N ASN A 37 2.81 12.09 4.19
CA ASN A 37 3.89 12.87 4.80
C ASN A 37 5.14 12.83 3.91
N PRO A 38 5.33 13.80 2.99
CA PRO A 38 6.46 13.81 2.05
C PRO A 38 7.84 13.86 2.70
N ASP A 39 7.95 14.39 3.92
CA ASP A 39 9.22 14.56 4.64
C ASP A 39 9.60 13.36 5.51
N ALA A 40 8.82 12.27 5.46
CA ALA A 40 9.09 11.08 6.27
C ALA A 40 10.44 10.45 5.91
N THR A 41 11.17 10.00 6.94
CA THR A 41 12.47 9.33 6.82
C THR A 41 12.38 7.86 7.20
N LEU A 42 13.46 7.10 6.98
CA LEU A 42 13.51 5.69 7.37
C LEU A 42 13.44 5.48 8.90
N GLU A 43 13.80 6.48 9.69
CA GLU A 43 13.71 6.44 11.16
C GLU A 43 12.24 6.45 11.62
N ASP A 44 11.34 7.07 10.83
CA ASP A 44 9.90 7.07 11.08
C ASP A 44 9.25 5.70 10.81
N LEU A 45 9.95 4.82 10.07
CA LEU A 45 9.57 3.41 9.97
C LEU A 45 9.98 2.66 11.24
N ASP A 46 11.18 2.92 11.76
CA ASP A 46 11.78 2.16 12.87
C ASP A 46 11.03 2.41 14.19
N GLY A 47 10.55 3.64 14.41
CA GLY A 47 9.68 4.01 15.54
C GLY A 47 8.27 3.42 15.48
N LYS A 48 7.80 3.01 14.28
CA LYS A 48 6.53 2.28 14.09
C LYS A 48 6.69 0.75 14.14
N THR A 49 7.92 0.26 14.26
CA THR A 49 8.26 -1.15 14.54
C THR A 49 8.66 -1.39 16.00
N GLY A 50 8.27 -0.49 16.93
CA GLY A 50 8.29 -0.79 18.36
C GLY A 50 7.35 -1.95 18.72
N PRO A 51 7.65 -2.73 19.78
CA PRO A 51 6.82 -3.85 20.20
C PRO A 51 5.46 -3.32 20.70
N GLY A 52 4.47 -3.29 19.80
CA GLY A 52 3.13 -2.76 20.10
C GLY A 52 2.32 -2.20 18.93
N LEU A 53 2.82 -2.20 17.69
CA LEU A 53 2.00 -1.84 16.51
C LEU A 53 1.46 -3.09 15.80
N GLU A 54 0.28 -3.49 16.24
CA GLU A 54 -0.68 -4.34 15.54
C GLU A 54 -1.03 -3.74 14.16
N ASP A 55 -0.32 -4.13 13.10
CA ASP A 55 -0.70 -3.71 11.73
C ASP A 55 -0.74 -4.87 10.72
N ASP A 56 -0.50 -6.10 11.18
CA ASP A 56 -0.79 -7.29 10.38
C ASP A 56 -2.04 -7.96 10.97
N PRO A 57 -3.13 -8.12 10.19
CA PRO A 57 -4.34 -8.78 10.67
C PRO A 57 -4.01 -10.18 11.19
N GLN A 58 -4.72 -10.60 12.24
CA GLN A 58 -4.61 -11.97 12.72
C GLN A 58 -4.93 -12.97 11.60
N PRO A 59 -4.19 -14.10 11.49
CA PRO A 59 -4.44 -15.09 10.46
C PRO A 59 -5.81 -15.75 10.65
N VAL A 60 -6.45 -16.09 9.54
CA VAL A 60 -7.73 -16.81 9.53
C VAL A 60 -7.55 -18.20 10.13
N MET A 61 -8.49 -18.61 10.98
CA MET A 61 -8.49 -19.89 11.68
C MET A 61 -9.63 -20.78 11.19
N LEU A 62 -9.46 -22.11 11.30
CA LEU A 62 -10.51 -23.08 10.95
C LEU A 62 -11.64 -23.14 12.00
N ARG A 63 -11.37 -22.71 13.23
CA ARG A 63 -12.31 -22.70 14.35
C ARG A 63 -12.09 -21.45 15.17
N TYR A 64 -13.18 -20.90 15.69
CA TYR A 64 -13.22 -19.71 16.53
C TYR A 64 -13.91 -20.06 17.85
N GLU A 65 -13.47 -19.44 18.93
CA GLU A 65 -14.05 -19.59 20.27
C GLU A 65 -15.47 -19.01 20.32
N ASP A 66 -15.68 -17.85 19.70
CA ASP A 66 -16.98 -17.20 19.59
C ASP A 66 -17.08 -16.26 18.37
N ALA A 67 -18.24 -15.60 18.23
CA ALA A 67 -18.49 -14.64 17.17
C ALA A 67 -17.66 -13.35 17.29
N TYR A 68 -17.23 -12.98 18.50
CA TYR A 68 -16.40 -11.79 18.72
C TYR A 68 -14.99 -12.00 18.21
N GLN A 69 -14.39 -13.16 18.47
CA GLN A 69 -13.09 -13.55 17.92
C GLN A 69 -13.16 -13.60 16.39
N TYR A 70 -14.22 -14.17 15.82
CA TYR A 70 -14.44 -14.16 14.37
C TYR A 70 -14.48 -12.73 13.81
N GLN A 71 -15.25 -11.83 14.43
CA GLN A 71 -15.32 -10.42 14.03
C GLN A 71 -13.96 -9.74 14.14
N HIS A 72 -13.21 -9.96 15.23
CA HIS A 72 -11.91 -9.34 15.45
C HIS A 72 -10.88 -9.75 14.38
N VAL A 73 -10.95 -11.01 13.91
CA VAL A 73 -10.09 -11.51 12.82
C VAL A 73 -10.53 -11.01 11.46
N PHE A 74 -11.83 -11.07 11.14
CA PHE A 74 -12.32 -10.74 9.80
C PHE A 74 -12.59 -9.26 9.54
N ALA A 75 -12.95 -8.46 10.54
CA ALA A 75 -13.28 -7.05 10.34
C ALA A 75 -12.10 -6.23 9.78
N PRO A 76 -10.84 -6.39 10.27
CA PRO A 76 -9.69 -5.74 9.66
C PRO A 76 -9.46 -6.16 8.20
N LEU A 77 -9.61 -7.45 7.89
CA LEU A 77 -9.48 -8.00 6.52
C LEU A 77 -10.48 -7.35 5.56
N VAL A 78 -11.76 -7.31 5.96
CA VAL A 78 -12.83 -6.69 5.16
C VAL A 78 -12.57 -5.19 4.99
N LYS A 79 -12.09 -4.52 6.03
CA LYS A 79 -11.75 -3.10 5.96
C LYS A 79 -10.63 -2.84 4.96
N MET A 80 -9.54 -3.62 4.99
CA MET A 80 -8.44 -3.48 4.04
C MET A 80 -8.88 -3.70 2.60
N GLU A 81 -9.70 -4.71 2.34
CA GLU A 81 -10.27 -4.94 1.01
C GLU A 81 -11.19 -3.77 0.58
N ALA A 82 -12.03 -3.27 1.48
CA ALA A 82 -12.91 -2.14 1.20
C ALA A 82 -12.14 -0.85 0.89
N ASP A 83 -11.06 -0.58 1.65
CA ASP A 83 -10.20 0.59 1.41
C ASP A 83 -9.39 0.43 0.11
N TYR A 84 -8.97 -0.80 -0.21
CA TYR A 84 -8.33 -1.12 -1.49
C TYR A 84 -9.30 -0.92 -2.68
N ASP A 85 -10.50 -1.51 -2.63
CA ASP A 85 -11.51 -1.36 -3.67
C ASP A 85 -11.89 0.11 -3.86
N ARG A 86 -12.12 0.86 -2.77
CA ARG A 86 -12.40 2.31 -2.84
C ARG A 86 -11.33 3.03 -3.66
N LYS A 87 -10.05 2.83 -3.33
CA LYS A 87 -8.92 3.47 -4.02
C LYS A 87 -8.83 3.05 -5.49
N VAL A 88 -9.04 1.77 -5.79
CA VAL A 88 -9.05 1.27 -7.17
C VAL A 88 -10.19 1.91 -7.97
N LYS A 89 -11.40 1.97 -7.41
CA LYS A 89 -12.56 2.58 -8.07
C LYS A 89 -12.38 4.08 -8.32
N GLU A 90 -11.89 4.81 -7.31
CA GLU A 90 -11.62 6.25 -7.43
C GLU A 90 -10.54 6.55 -8.47
N SER A 91 -9.55 5.66 -8.63
CA SER A 91 -8.48 5.80 -9.64
C SER A 91 -8.95 5.61 -11.09
N GLN A 92 -10.12 5.03 -11.33
CA GLN A 92 -10.65 4.73 -12.67
C GLN A 92 -11.43 5.89 -13.30
N THR A 93 -11.32 7.10 -12.74
CA THR A 93 -11.96 8.30 -13.27
C THR A 93 -11.54 8.55 -14.72
N GLN A 94 -12.52 8.73 -15.62
CA GLN A 94 -12.30 9.05 -17.04
C GLN A 94 -12.72 10.50 -17.31
N GLU A 95 -11.81 11.28 -17.88
CA GLU A 95 -12.08 12.67 -18.29
C GLU A 95 -12.39 12.73 -19.80
N ASN A 96 -12.98 13.84 -20.25
CA ASN A 96 -13.29 14.12 -21.66
C ASN A 96 -14.26 13.13 -22.33
N VAL A 97 -15.24 12.64 -21.57
CA VAL A 97 -16.29 11.74 -22.09
C VAL A 97 -17.36 12.53 -22.86
N VAL A 98 -17.70 12.09 -24.07
CA VAL A 98 -18.83 12.63 -24.85
C VAL A 98 -20.08 11.80 -24.58
N VAL A 99 -21.10 12.43 -24.00
CA VAL A 99 -22.37 11.78 -23.64
C VAL A 99 -23.44 12.06 -24.71
N ARG A 100 -24.08 10.99 -25.21
CA ARG A 100 -25.30 11.07 -26.03
C ARG A 100 -26.48 10.53 -25.23
N TRP A 101 -27.49 11.36 -25.01
CA TRP A 101 -28.70 10.98 -24.29
C TRP A 101 -29.73 10.34 -25.23
N ASP A 102 -30.50 9.39 -24.70
CA ASP A 102 -31.59 8.72 -25.41
C ASP A 102 -32.73 8.36 -24.43
N ILE A 103 -33.90 8.00 -24.94
CA ILE A 103 -35.08 7.67 -24.14
C ILE A 103 -35.29 6.16 -24.15
N GLY A 104 -35.24 5.54 -22.96
CA GLY A 104 -35.56 4.13 -22.77
C GLY A 104 -37.04 3.83 -23.04
N LEU A 105 -37.32 2.63 -23.55
CA LEU A 105 -38.68 2.15 -23.83
C LEU A 105 -39.43 1.70 -22.55
N ASN A 106 -38.78 1.69 -21.39
CA ASN A 106 -39.28 1.23 -20.11
C ASN A 106 -40.09 2.29 -19.34
N LYS A 107 -40.96 3.05 -20.04
CA LYS A 107 -41.93 3.93 -19.37
C LYS A 107 -43.17 3.17 -18.92
#